data_AF-A0A9E5IA38-F1
#
_entry.id   AF-A0A9E5IA38-F1
#
_cell.length_a   1.000
_cell.length_b   1.000
_cell.length_c   1.000
_cell.angle_alpha   90.00
_cell.angle_beta   90.00
_cell.angle_gamma   90.00
#
_symmetry.space_group_name_H-M   'P 1'
#
loop_
_entity.id
_entity.type
_entity.pdbx_description
1 polymer ?
#
loop_
_entity_poly.entity_id
_entity_poly.type
_entity_poly.pdbx_seq_one_letter_code
_entity_poly.pdbx_strand_id
1 'polypeptide(L)'
;MLKEPFQFDQIELLDWARWRLRIFSDFDLARELKTSPSAISKIRRGHQTVGAAILLRILDLTDVRFRELPILIERSKAHWK
;
A
#
# COMPACT_ATOMS: atom_id res chain seq x y z
N MET A 1 13.02 -5.64 22.92
CA MET A 1 12.90 -5.67 21.45
C MET A 1 11.90 -4.60 21.07
N LEU A 2 12.36 -3.42 20.63
CA LEU A 2 11.47 -2.33 20.23
C LEU A 2 10.65 -2.85 19.05
N LYS A 3 9.31 -2.90 19.17
CA LYS A 3 8.47 -3.08 17.98
C LYS A 3 8.72 -1.83 17.12
N GLU A 4 9.42 -2.02 16.01
CA GLU A 4 9.57 -1.01 14.96
C GLU A 4 8.21 -0.33 14.75
N PRO A 5 8.13 1.01 14.84
CA PRO A 5 6.85 1.67 14.83
C PRO A 5 6.26 1.43 13.44
N PHE A 6 5.01 0.98 13.38
CA PHE A 6 4.22 0.81 12.14
C PHE A 6 4.48 -0.49 11.35
N GLN A 7 4.25 -1.64 11.99
CA GLN A 7 4.05 -2.92 11.31
C GLN A 7 2.62 -3.00 10.73
N PHE A 8 2.41 -2.50 9.51
CA PHE A 8 1.31 -2.99 8.67
C PHE A 8 1.91 -3.82 7.53
N ASP A 9 1.20 -4.86 7.12
CA ASP A 9 1.65 -5.68 6.00
C ASP A 9 1.64 -4.84 4.71
N GLN A 10 2.72 -4.97 3.93
CA GLN A 10 2.93 -4.11 2.77
C GLN A 10 2.12 -4.56 1.57
N ILE A 11 1.80 -5.85 1.49
CA ILE A 11 0.88 -6.39 0.49
C ILE A 11 -0.51 -5.83 0.79
N GLU A 12 -0.92 -5.86 2.06
CA GLU A 12 -2.19 -5.28 2.50
C GLU A 12 -2.28 -3.76 2.25
N LEU A 13 -1.18 -3.01 2.42
CA LEU A 13 -1.14 -1.60 2.04
C LEU A 13 -1.39 -1.40 0.54
N LEU A 14 -0.76 -2.21 -0.33
CA LEU A 14 -0.96 -2.11 -1.77
C LEU A 14 -2.38 -2.51 -2.19
N ASP A 15 -2.97 -3.51 -1.54
CA ASP A 15 -4.34 -3.94 -1.81
C ASP A 15 -5.37 -2.92 -1.33
N TRP A 16 -5.15 -2.35 -0.14
CA TRP A 16 -5.95 -1.22 0.35
C TRP A 16 -5.86 -0.02 -0.61
N ALA A 17 -4.65 0.33 -1.06
CA ALA A 17 -4.45 1.43 -1.99
C ALA A 17 -5.17 1.19 -3.32
N ARG A 18 -5.07 -0.03 -3.89
CA ARG A 18 -5.82 -0.42 -5.10
C ARG A 18 -7.31 -0.28 -4.91
N TRP A 19 -7.84 -0.82 -3.82
CA TRP A 19 -9.26 -0.75 -3.51
C TRP A 19 -9.72 0.71 -3.36
N ARG A 20 -9.00 1.51 -2.57
CA ARG A 20 -9.33 2.91 -2.28
C ARG A 20 -9.29 3.79 -3.54
N LEU A 21 -8.34 3.54 -4.43
CA LEU A 21 -8.17 4.28 -5.68
C LEU A 21 -8.97 3.68 -6.85
N ARG A 22 -9.70 2.56 -6.62
CA ARG A 22 -10.46 1.82 -7.65
C ARG A 22 -9.60 1.34 -8.82
N ILE A 23 -8.40 0.85 -8.51
CA ILE A 23 -7.41 0.35 -9.48
C ILE A 23 -7.42 -1.18 -9.51
N PHE A 24 -7.66 -1.74 -10.70
CA PHE A 24 -7.88 -3.18 -10.89
C PHE A 24 -6.64 -3.96 -11.30
N SER A 25 -5.52 -3.29 -11.61
CA SER A 25 -4.28 -3.95 -12.01
C SER A 25 -3.06 -3.37 -11.28
N ASP A 26 -2.05 -4.21 -11.06
CA ASP A 26 -0.77 -3.75 -10.50
C ASP A 26 0.01 -2.85 -11.46
N PHE A 27 -0.25 -2.98 -12.76
CA PHE A 27 0.34 -2.11 -13.78
C PHE A 27 -0.19 -0.68 -13.64
N ASP A 28 -1.51 -0.53 -13.54
CA ASP A 28 -2.15 0.77 -13.32
C ASP A 28 -1.76 1.34 -11.95
N LEU A 29 -1.66 0.49 -10.92
CA LEU A 29 -1.19 0.91 -9.60
C LEU A 29 0.24 1.46 -9.69
N ALA A 30 1.14 0.77 -10.38
CA ALA A 30 2.50 1.21 -10.57
C ALA A 30 2.57 2.60 -11.23
N ARG A 31 1.72 2.83 -12.25
CA ARG A 31 1.61 4.13 -12.93
C ARG A 31 1.18 5.24 -11.96
N GLU A 32 0.11 5.04 -11.19
CA GLU A 32 -0.38 6.05 -10.24
C GLU A 32 0.64 6.34 -9.11
N LEU A 33 1.29 5.28 -8.64
CA LEU A 33 2.33 5.34 -7.62
C LEU A 33 3.69 5.81 -8.15
N LYS A 34 3.78 6.17 -9.43
CA LYS A 34 5.00 6.64 -10.11
C LYS A 34 6.20 5.70 -9.91
N THR A 35 5.95 4.40 -9.97
CA THR A 35 6.95 3.35 -9.84
C THR A 35 6.85 2.35 -10.99
N SER A 36 7.77 1.38 -11.03
CA SER A 36 7.72 0.33 -12.06
C SER A 36 6.80 -0.82 -11.65
N PRO A 37 6.15 -1.51 -12.61
CA PRO A 37 5.43 -2.75 -12.33
C PRO A 37 6.32 -3.82 -11.68
N SER A 38 7.62 -3.84 -12.01
CA SER A 38 8.61 -4.73 -11.39
C SER A 38 8.76 -4.46 -9.90
N ALA A 39 8.77 -3.19 -9.47
CA ALA A 39 8.84 -2.83 -8.06
C ALA A 39 7.58 -3.29 -7.31
N ILE A 40 6.38 -3.05 -7.86
CA ILE A 40 5.12 -3.56 -7.29
C ILE A 40 5.16 -5.09 -7.17
N SER A 41 5.59 -5.79 -8.21
CA SER A 41 5.74 -7.25 -8.21
C SER A 41 6.73 -7.76 -7.14
N LYS A 42 7.86 -7.06 -6.93
CA LYS A 42 8.83 -7.44 -5.89
C LYS A 42 8.27 -7.20 -4.50
N ILE A 43 7.52 -6.13 -4.29
CA ILE A 43 6.84 -5.86 -3.00
C ILE A 43 5.81 -6.95 -2.69
N ARG A 44 4.95 -7.29 -3.66
CA ARG A 44 3.96 -8.35 -3.49
C ARG A 44 4.55 -9.73 -3.20
N ARG A 45 5.74 -10.00 -3.72
CA ARG A 45 6.48 -11.25 -3.46
C ARG A 45 7.36 -11.21 -2.21
N GLY A 46 7.34 -10.12 -1.45
CA GLY A 46 8.16 -9.95 -0.25
C GLY A 46 9.66 -9.80 -0.52
N HIS A 47 10.06 -9.51 -1.76
CA HIS A 47 11.46 -9.32 -2.16
C HIS A 47 11.93 -7.86 -2.07
N GLN A 48 11.00 -6.94 -1.81
CA GLN A 48 11.29 -5.51 -1.68
C GLN A 48 10.31 -4.89 -0.69
N THR A 49 10.77 -3.93 0.09
CA THR A 49 9.87 -3.17 0.96
C THR A 49 9.27 -1.95 0.27
N VAL A 50 8.09 -1.51 0.72
CA VAL A 50 7.50 -0.21 0.35
C VAL A 50 8.42 0.89 0.86
N GLY A 51 9.07 1.58 -0.07
CA GLY A 51 9.88 2.75 0.25
C GLY A 51 9.05 4.00 0.53
N ALA A 52 9.68 5.00 1.15
CA ALA A 52 9.02 6.26 1.53
C ALA A 52 8.33 6.96 0.36
N ALA A 53 8.92 6.94 -0.85
CA ALA A 53 8.32 7.59 -2.03
C ALA A 53 6.96 6.97 -2.42
N ILE A 54 6.84 5.65 -2.38
CA ILE A 54 5.60 4.93 -2.67
C ILE A 54 4.57 5.23 -1.58
N LEU A 55 4.99 5.18 -0.30
CA LEU A 55 4.13 5.46 0.84
C LEU A 55 3.57 6.90 0.79
N LEU A 56 4.42 7.91 0.60
CA LEU A 56 4.01 9.31 0.49
C LEU A 56 3.02 9.48 -0.68
N ARG A 57 3.29 8.84 -1.81
CA ARG A 57 2.39 8.90 -2.97
C ARG A 57 1.02 8.30 -2.67
N ILE A 58 0.95 7.22 -1.89
CA ILE A 58 -0.31 6.64 -1.44
C ILE A 58 -1.07 7.62 -0.54
N LEU A 59 -0.39 8.22 0.45
CA LEU A 59 -1.01 9.20 1.36
C LEU A 59 -1.58 10.39 0.58
N ASP A 60 -0.81 10.94 -0.35
CA ASP A 60 -1.21 12.07 -1.20
C ASP A 60 -2.43 11.73 -2.07
N LEU A 61 -2.44 10.56 -2.72
CA LEU A 61 -3.52 10.16 -3.63
C LEU A 61 -4.82 9.81 -2.90
N THR A 62 -4.72 9.39 -1.64
CA THR A 62 -5.88 8.92 -0.86
C THR A 62 -6.42 9.95 0.13
N ASP A 63 -5.71 11.06 0.31
CA ASP A 63 -5.96 12.10 1.31
C ASP A 63 -6.09 11.52 2.74
N VAL A 64 -5.26 10.52 3.03
CA VAL A 64 -5.23 9.82 4.31
C VAL A 64 -3.96 10.21 5.06
N ARG A 65 -4.07 10.42 6.38
CA ARG A 65 -2.87 10.65 7.20
C ARG A 65 -2.22 9.33 7.53
N PHE A 66 -0.89 9.31 7.60
CA PHE A 66 -0.11 8.11 7.90
C PHE A 66 -0.60 7.33 9.13
N ARG A 67 -0.95 8.05 10.21
CA ARG A 67 -1.46 7.45 11.46
C ARG A 67 -2.77 6.66 11.33
N GLU A 68 -3.51 6.87 10.24
CA GLU A 68 -4.81 6.23 10.00
C GLU A 68 -4.67 4.92 9.20
N LEU A 69 -3.54 4.73 8.52
CA LEU A 69 -3.30 3.56 7.66
C LEU A 69 -3.54 2.22 8.36
N PRO A 70 -3.01 1.94 9.57
CA PRO A 70 -3.20 0.62 10.19
C PRO A 70 -4.67 0.26 10.39
N ILE A 71 -5.49 1.23 10.82
CA ILE A 71 -6.92 1.04 11.07
C ILE A 71 -7.68 0.89 9.75
N LEU A 72 -7.32 1.66 8.72
CA LEU A 72 -7.98 1.63 7.42
C LEU A 72 -7.69 0.35 6.65
N ILE A 73 -6.43 -0.12 6.68
CA ILE A 73 -6.01 -1.40 6.09
C ILE A 73 -6.78 -2.53 6.77
N GLU A 74 -6.81 -2.57 8.10
CA GLU A 74 -7.54 -3.62 8.84
C GLU A 74 -9.04 -3.61 8.51
N ARG A 75 -9.68 -2.44 8.43
CA ARG A 75 -11.10 -2.32 8.05
C ARG A 75 -11.40 -2.77 6.62
N SER A 76 -10.48 -2.59 5.69
CA SER A 76 -10.69 -3.04 4.31
C SER A 76 -10.74 -4.57 4.17
N LYS A 77 -10.08 -5.31 5.06
CA LYS A 77 -10.12 -6.79 5.07
C LYS A 77 -11.55 -7.32 5.27
N ALA A 78 -12.38 -6.60 6.01
CA ALA A 78 -13.77 -6.98 6.25
C ALA A 78 -14.66 -6.88 5.00
N HIS A 79 -14.22 -6.16 3.96
CA HIS A 79 -14.96 -6.02 2.70
C HIS A 79 -14.54 -7.05 1.63
N TRP A 80 -13.52 -7.87 1.89
CA TRP A 80 -13.01 -8.87 0.93
C TRP A 80 -13.51 -10.30 1.20
N LYS A 81 -14.35 -10.49 2.22
CA LYS A 81 -15.13 -11.72 2.47
C LYS A 81 -16.53 -11.56 1.93
#